data_AF-A0A256XB68-F1
#
_entry.id   AF-A0A256XB68-F1
#
_cell.length_a   1.000
_cell.length_b   1.000
_cell.length_c   1.000
_cell.angle_alpha   90.00
_cell.angle_beta   90.00
_cell.angle_gamma   90.00
#
_symmetry.space_group_name_H-M   'P 1'
#
loop_
_entity.id
_entity.type
_entity.pdbx_description
1 polymer ?
#
loop_
_entity_poly.entity_id
_entity_poly.type
_entity_poly.pdbx_seq_one_letter_code
_entity_poly.pdbx_strand_id
1 'polypeptide(L)'
;SGTPANFLAFYMLGYLLHEKFTWTRFVTVGVITLIIANFVCALGVLMYFILTGIFPVNLPYMFYLGFVIGLTLWWYVTMLPFLLFLTPVLLKATAKAIPQFMPEHLIKVSLKREFPSKTLSGVLVFSGIGMAIIGLVMFLPGSEVLVVAYKPGVQQIILNGMRTMFLLTGGGCIATGAAFGILKLFLK
;
A
#
# COMPACT_ATOMS: atom_id res chain seq x y z
N SER A 1 -7.18 -12.56 -9.11
CA SER A 1 -7.57 -11.51 -10.08
C SER A 1 -7.61 -10.16 -9.35
N GLY A 2 -7.17 -9.08 -9.99
CA GLY A 2 -7.16 -7.74 -9.37
C GLY A 2 -8.51 -7.01 -9.42
N THR A 3 -9.39 -7.37 -10.36
CA THR A 3 -10.65 -6.65 -10.59
C THR A 3 -11.60 -6.62 -9.39
N PRO A 4 -11.87 -7.75 -8.68
CA PRO A 4 -12.74 -7.71 -7.50
C PRO A 4 -12.17 -6.88 -6.36
N ALA A 5 -10.85 -6.93 -6.16
CA ALA A 5 -10.16 -6.13 -5.15
C ALA A 5 -10.21 -4.62 -5.47
N ASN A 6 -10.05 -4.24 -6.74
CA ASN A 6 -10.18 -2.85 -7.17
C ASN A 6 -11.60 -2.32 -6.98
N PHE A 7 -12.61 -3.13 -7.33
CA PHE A 7 -14.01 -2.75 -7.10
C PHE A 7 -14.29 -2.53 -5.61
N LEU A 8 -13.84 -3.45 -4.76
CA LEU A 8 -13.92 -3.31 -3.31
C LEU A 8 -13.23 -2.03 -2.83
N ALA A 9 -12.03 -1.75 -3.33
CA ALA A 9 -11.28 -0.54 -2.96
C ALA A 9 -12.06 0.75 -3.30
N PHE A 10 -12.59 0.85 -4.53
CA PHE A 10 -13.34 2.03 -4.95
C PHE A 10 -14.64 2.19 -4.18
N TYR A 11 -15.36 1.08 -3.96
CA TYR A 11 -16.58 1.09 -3.16
C TYR A 11 -16.31 1.56 -1.72
N MET A 12 -15.28 0.98 -1.07
CA MET A 12 -14.91 1.35 0.30
C MET A 12 -14.48 2.81 0.41
N LEU A 13 -13.63 3.29 -0.51
CA LEU A 13 -13.22 4.69 -0.54
C LEU A 13 -14.42 5.63 -0.73
N GLY A 14 -15.29 5.34 -1.69
CA GLY A 14 -16.50 6.14 -1.94
C GLY A 14 -17.42 6.16 -0.72
N TYR A 15 -17.78 4.98 -0.22
CA TYR A 15 -18.70 4.83 0.91
C TYR A 15 -18.15 5.48 2.20
N LEU A 16 -16.88 5.25 2.54
CA LEU A 16 -16.29 5.76 3.78
C LEU A 16 -15.98 7.25 3.74
N LEU A 17 -15.98 7.88 2.56
CA LEU A 17 -15.74 9.31 2.40
C LEU A 17 -17.00 10.12 2.06
N HIS A 18 -18.14 9.48 1.77
CA HIS A 18 -19.31 10.15 1.20
C HIS A 18 -19.98 11.20 2.11
N GLU A 19 -19.92 11.07 3.44
CA GLU A 19 -20.65 12.00 4.33
C GLU A 19 -19.83 13.18 4.85
N LYS A 20 -18.55 12.94 5.18
CA LYS A 20 -17.69 13.98 5.80
C LYS A 20 -16.27 13.81 5.31
N PHE A 21 -15.96 14.41 4.18
CA PHE A 21 -14.59 14.42 3.69
C PHE A 21 -13.72 15.38 4.52
N THR A 22 -12.60 14.86 5.00
CA THR A 22 -11.45 15.66 5.47
C THR A 22 -10.19 15.01 4.95
N TRP A 23 -9.11 15.77 4.77
CA TRP A 23 -7.85 15.20 4.29
C TRP A 23 -7.28 14.14 5.24
N THR A 24 -7.43 14.31 6.55
CA THR A 24 -7.03 13.30 7.54
C THR A 24 -7.83 12.02 7.36
N ARG A 25 -9.17 12.13 7.21
CA ARG A 25 -10.03 10.97 6.96
C ARG A 25 -9.70 10.30 5.63
N PHE A 26 -9.42 11.07 4.58
CA PHE A 26 -8.96 10.56 3.30
C PHE A 26 -7.69 9.71 3.44
N VAL A 27 -6.69 10.20 4.16
CA VAL A 27 -5.45 9.46 4.42
C VAL A 27 -5.74 8.18 5.21
N THR A 28 -6.47 8.26 6.32
CA THR A 28 -6.76 7.09 7.16
C THR A 28 -7.59 6.03 6.42
N VAL A 29 -8.69 6.43 5.79
CA VAL A 29 -9.54 5.54 5.01
C VAL A 29 -8.77 4.94 3.83
N GLY A 30 -7.94 5.73 3.16
CA GLY A 30 -7.13 5.26 2.04
C GLY A 30 -6.11 4.20 2.47
N VAL A 31 -5.42 4.38 3.60
CA VAL A 31 -4.51 3.36 4.16
C VAL A 31 -5.26 2.07 4.47
N ILE A 32 -6.39 2.16 5.19
CA ILE A 32 -7.21 0.99 5.55
C ILE A 32 -7.69 0.27 4.28
N THR A 33 -8.18 1.04 3.31
CA THR A 33 -8.71 0.48 2.07
C THR A 33 -7.61 -0.19 1.24
N LEU A 34 -6.41 0.42 1.14
CA LEU A 34 -5.29 -0.20 0.43
C LEU A 34 -4.89 -1.53 1.07
N ILE A 35 -4.81 -1.61 2.40
CA ILE A 35 -4.47 -2.86 3.09
C ILE A 35 -5.51 -3.94 2.81
N ILE A 36 -6.80 -3.63 2.97
CA ILE A 36 -7.90 -4.59 2.77
C ILE A 36 -7.98 -5.03 1.31
N ALA A 37 -7.96 -4.09 0.37
CA ALA A 37 -8.04 -4.40 -1.05
C ALA A 37 -6.83 -5.22 -1.52
N ASN A 38 -5.62 -4.86 -1.10
CA ASN A 38 -4.42 -5.62 -1.45
C ASN A 38 -4.43 -7.01 -0.82
N PHE A 39 -4.98 -7.17 0.39
CA PHE A 39 -5.17 -8.48 1.01
C PHE A 39 -6.11 -9.37 0.21
N VAL A 40 -7.29 -8.85 -0.17
CA VAL A 40 -8.25 -9.58 -1.02
C VAL A 40 -7.63 -9.91 -2.38
N CYS A 41 -6.86 -8.99 -2.96
CA CYS A 41 -6.14 -9.24 -4.22
C CYS A 41 -5.11 -10.36 -4.05
N ALA A 42 -4.32 -10.34 -2.98
CA ALA A 42 -3.28 -11.32 -2.70
C ALA A 42 -3.86 -12.72 -2.48
N LEU A 43 -5.00 -12.82 -1.78
CA LEU A 43 -5.77 -14.07 -1.68
C LEU A 43 -6.23 -14.56 -3.05
N GLY A 44 -6.76 -13.66 -3.89
CA GLY A 44 -7.17 -13.99 -5.25
C GLY A 44 -6.01 -14.42 -6.16
N VAL A 45 -4.80 -13.92 -5.94
CA VAL A 45 -3.58 -14.37 -6.64
C VAL A 45 -3.14 -15.73 -6.11
N LEU A 46 -3.09 -15.93 -4.79
CA LEU A 46 -2.74 -17.22 -4.21
C LEU A 46 -3.69 -18.32 -4.70
N MET A 47 -5.01 -18.06 -4.66
CA MET A 47 -6.01 -19.00 -5.15
C MET A 47 -5.80 -19.34 -6.63
N TYR A 48 -5.50 -18.34 -7.47
CA TYR A 48 -5.17 -18.58 -8.88
C TYR A 48 -3.94 -19.49 -9.03
N PHE A 49 -2.88 -19.27 -8.26
CA PHE A 49 -1.63 -20.05 -8.33
C PHE A 49 -1.85 -21.50 -7.86
N ILE A 50 -2.71 -21.72 -6.87
CA ILE A 50 -3.09 -23.06 -6.42
C ILE A 50 -3.94 -23.77 -7.49
N LEU A 51 -5.00 -23.11 -7.98
CA LEU A 51 -5.94 -23.72 -8.94
C LEU A 51 -5.30 -24.06 -10.29
N THR A 52 -4.27 -23.30 -10.70
CA THR A 52 -3.52 -23.55 -11.93
C THR A 52 -2.34 -24.52 -11.75
N GLY A 53 -2.10 -25.01 -10.52
CA GLY A 53 -1.03 -25.94 -10.22
C GLY A 53 0.37 -25.32 -10.18
N ILE A 54 0.49 -23.98 -10.19
CA ILE A 54 1.78 -23.29 -10.05
C ILE A 54 2.34 -23.52 -8.64
N PHE A 55 1.50 -23.42 -7.61
CA PHE A 55 1.87 -23.77 -6.25
C PHE A 55 1.19 -25.09 -5.84
N PRO A 56 1.96 -26.11 -5.43
CA PRO A 56 1.41 -27.30 -4.79
C PRO A 56 0.61 -26.90 -3.54
N VAL A 57 -0.40 -27.70 -3.15
CA VAL A 57 -1.23 -27.47 -1.93
C VAL A 57 -0.58 -27.98 -0.64
N ASN A 58 0.49 -28.76 -0.76
CA ASN A 58 1.19 -29.39 0.35
C ASN A 58 2.46 -28.61 0.77
N LEU A 59 2.62 -27.36 0.33
CA LEU A 59 3.71 -26.53 0.82
C LEU A 59 3.47 -26.14 2.29
N PRO A 60 4.53 -25.77 3.03
CA PRO A 60 4.40 -25.27 4.40
C PRO A 60 3.40 -24.11 4.50
N TYR A 61 2.51 -24.13 5.50
CA TYR A 61 1.51 -23.07 5.67
C TYR A 61 2.12 -21.66 5.78
N MET A 62 3.33 -21.58 6.35
CA MET A 62 4.12 -20.36 6.47
C MET A 62 4.47 -19.74 5.11
N PHE A 63 4.63 -20.56 4.06
CA PHE A 63 4.83 -20.07 2.69
C PHE A 63 3.59 -19.31 2.21
N TYR A 64 2.38 -19.88 2.35
CA TYR A 64 1.16 -19.23 1.89
C TYR A 64 0.85 -17.96 2.68
N LEU A 65 1.03 -17.98 4.00
CA LEU A 65 0.88 -16.80 4.84
C LEU A 65 1.87 -15.71 4.43
N GLY A 66 3.15 -16.07 4.29
CA GLY A 66 4.19 -15.16 3.86
C GLY A 66 3.95 -14.59 2.46
N PHE A 67 3.43 -15.39 1.54
CA PHE A 67 3.06 -14.96 0.18
C PHE A 67 1.94 -13.91 0.21
N VAL A 68 0.86 -14.19 0.94
CA VAL A 68 -0.29 -13.27 1.02
C VAL A 68 0.08 -11.98 1.74
N ILE A 69 0.71 -12.07 2.91
CA ILE A 69 1.14 -10.90 3.69
C ILE A 69 2.18 -10.11 2.91
N GLY A 70 3.16 -10.79 2.31
CA GLY A 70 4.22 -10.17 1.53
C GLY A 70 3.67 -9.36 0.35
N LEU A 71 2.79 -9.96 -0.46
CA LEU A 71 2.15 -9.24 -1.57
C LEU A 71 1.26 -8.09 -1.09
N THR A 72 0.49 -8.30 -0.03
CA THR A 72 -0.39 -7.27 0.54
C THR A 72 0.40 -6.02 0.91
N LEU A 73 1.48 -6.23 1.68
CA LEU A 73 2.29 -5.15 2.22
C LEU A 73 3.16 -4.49 1.15
N TRP A 74 3.68 -5.26 0.21
CA TRP A 74 4.46 -4.72 -0.89
C TRP A 74 3.62 -3.84 -1.84
N TRP A 75 2.42 -4.28 -2.23
CA TRP A 75 1.50 -3.44 -3.00
C TRP A 75 1.04 -2.23 -2.19
N TYR A 76 0.79 -2.39 -0.90
CA TYR A 76 0.44 -1.28 -0.02
C TYR A 76 1.51 -0.19 -0.04
N VAL A 77 2.77 -0.53 0.24
CA VAL A 77 3.84 0.47 0.35
C VAL A 77 4.15 1.14 -1.00
N THR A 78 4.03 0.41 -2.10
CA THR A 78 4.29 0.95 -3.44
C THR A 78 3.15 1.86 -3.94
N MET A 79 1.90 1.61 -3.53
CA MET A 79 0.75 2.46 -3.87
C MET A 79 0.60 3.67 -2.94
N LEU A 80 1.13 3.59 -1.71
CA LEU A 80 0.95 4.61 -0.69
C LEU A 80 1.42 6.02 -1.14
N PRO A 81 2.59 6.21 -1.78
CA PRO A 81 2.98 7.52 -2.30
C PRO A 81 1.98 8.08 -3.31
N PHE A 82 1.47 7.25 -4.22
CA PHE A 82 0.49 7.70 -5.21
C PHE A 82 -0.83 8.10 -4.56
N LEU A 83 -1.31 7.32 -3.58
CA LEU A 83 -2.49 7.67 -2.79
C LEU A 83 -2.32 9.02 -2.08
N LEU A 84 -1.13 9.29 -1.55
CA LEU A 84 -0.86 10.46 -0.73
C LEU A 84 -0.51 11.73 -1.53
N PHE A 85 0.09 11.59 -2.71
CA PHE A 85 0.54 12.73 -3.52
C PHE A 85 -0.29 12.93 -4.78
N LEU A 86 -0.53 11.86 -5.54
CA LEU A 86 -1.20 11.95 -6.84
C LEU A 86 -2.72 12.04 -6.69
N THR A 87 -3.33 11.18 -5.86
CA THR A 87 -4.79 11.16 -5.69
C THR A 87 -5.39 12.49 -5.23
N PRO A 88 -4.79 13.24 -4.27
CA PRO A 88 -5.28 14.56 -3.91
C PRO A 88 -5.27 15.52 -5.10
N VAL A 89 -4.19 15.53 -5.89
CA VAL A 89 -4.07 16.41 -7.07
C VAL A 89 -5.14 16.06 -8.10
N LEU A 90 -5.33 14.78 -8.40
CA LEU A 90 -6.37 14.30 -9.31
C LEU A 90 -7.77 14.64 -8.79
N LEU A 91 -8.05 14.43 -7.50
CA LEU A 91 -9.33 14.75 -6.90
C LEU A 91 -9.65 16.25 -7.03
N LYS A 92 -8.65 17.12 -6.82
CA LYS A 92 -8.78 18.56 -7.00
C LYS A 92 -9.03 18.95 -8.47
N ALA A 93 -8.29 18.33 -9.40
CA ALA A 93 -8.44 18.57 -10.83
C ALA A 93 -9.83 18.15 -11.32
N THR A 94 -10.30 16.95 -10.95
CA THR A 94 -11.62 16.44 -11.30
C THR A 94 -12.74 17.29 -10.69
N ALA A 95 -12.59 17.73 -9.43
CA ALA A 95 -13.55 18.63 -8.78
C ALA A 95 -13.71 19.97 -9.52
N LYS A 96 -12.63 20.46 -10.16
CA LYS A 96 -12.65 21.69 -10.95
C LYS A 96 -13.19 21.46 -12.37
N ALA A 97 -12.82 20.35 -13.00
CA ALA A 97 -13.17 20.07 -14.40
C ALA A 97 -14.61 19.57 -14.57
N ILE A 98 -15.11 18.77 -13.61
CA ILE A 98 -16.41 18.09 -13.73
C ILE A 98 -17.20 18.18 -12.41
N PRO A 99 -17.53 19.40 -11.94
CA PRO A 99 -18.15 19.63 -10.63
C PRO A 99 -19.53 18.97 -10.48
N GLN A 100 -20.28 18.76 -11.57
CA GLN A 100 -21.64 18.20 -11.56
C GLN A 100 -21.73 16.74 -11.07
N PHE A 101 -20.64 15.98 -11.13
CA PHE A 101 -20.57 14.60 -10.61
C PHE A 101 -19.89 14.51 -9.25
N MET A 102 -19.53 15.65 -8.65
CA MET A 102 -18.75 15.68 -7.42
C MET A 102 -19.65 16.09 -6.25
N PRO A 103 -19.59 15.38 -5.10
CA PRO A 103 -20.37 15.74 -3.93
C PRO A 103 -20.12 17.19 -3.48
N GLU A 104 -21.18 17.94 -3.17
CA GLU A 104 -21.06 19.38 -2.88
C GLU A 104 -20.09 19.70 -1.72
N HIS A 105 -20.03 18.83 -0.70
CA HIS A 105 -19.15 19.00 0.45
C HIS A 105 -17.67 18.88 0.08
N LEU A 106 -17.31 18.10 -0.97
CA LEU A 106 -15.94 18.01 -1.48
C LEU A 106 -15.50 19.32 -2.11
N ILE A 107 -16.38 19.92 -2.91
CA ILE A 107 -16.16 21.19 -3.61
C ILE A 107 -16.04 22.35 -2.61
N LYS A 108 -16.94 22.41 -1.62
CA LYS A 108 -17.06 23.53 -0.67
C LYS A 108 -16.01 23.53 0.45
N VAL A 109 -15.55 22.37 0.93
CA VAL A 109 -14.74 22.25 2.17
C VAL A 109 -13.26 21.90 1.94
N SER A 110 -12.92 21.15 0.88
CA SER A 110 -11.63 20.43 0.83
C SER A 110 -10.54 21.08 0.00
N LEU A 111 -10.89 21.91 -0.98
CA LEU A 111 -9.93 22.59 -1.85
C LEU A 111 -9.21 23.77 -1.19
N LYS A 112 -9.82 24.38 -0.17
CA LYS A 112 -9.32 25.61 0.48
C LYS A 112 -8.44 25.36 1.71
N ARG A 113 -8.45 24.15 2.29
CA ARG A 113 -7.65 23.80 3.48
C ARG A 113 -6.30 23.22 3.08
N GLU A 114 -5.28 23.57 3.86
CA GLU A 114 -3.95 22.97 3.72
C GLU A 114 -4.01 21.45 3.89
N PHE A 115 -3.24 20.77 3.05
CA PHE A 115 -3.09 19.32 3.10
C PHE A 115 -2.28 18.92 4.36
N PRO A 116 -2.69 17.90 5.13
CA PRO A 116 -2.14 17.59 6.46
C PRO A 116 -0.76 16.92 6.35
N SER A 117 0.26 17.72 6.07
CA SER A 117 1.63 17.28 5.83
C SER A 117 2.26 16.49 6.99
N LYS A 118 1.86 16.75 8.24
CA LYS A 118 2.31 15.97 9.40
C LYS A 118 1.76 14.54 9.39
N THR A 119 0.46 14.39 9.12
CA THR A 119 -0.18 13.07 9.05
C THR A 119 0.37 12.27 7.88
N LEU A 120 0.57 12.91 6.73
CA LEU A 120 1.18 12.29 5.56
C LEU A 120 2.60 11.80 5.84
N SER A 121 3.45 12.69 6.38
CA SER A 121 4.84 12.35 6.72
C SER A 121 4.88 11.19 7.72
N GLY A 122 4.05 11.23 8.77
CA GLY A 122 3.95 10.15 9.73
C GLY A 122 3.56 8.82 9.09
N VAL A 123 2.50 8.81 8.27
CA VAL A 123 2.04 7.59 7.58
C VAL A 123 3.13 6.99 6.69
N LEU A 124 3.86 7.81 5.92
CA LEU A 124 4.98 7.34 5.10
C LEU A 124 6.12 6.75 5.95
N VAL A 125 6.52 7.45 7.00
CA VAL A 125 7.62 7.01 7.87
C VAL A 125 7.25 5.72 8.60
N PHE A 126 6.10 5.65 9.27
CA PHE A 126 5.68 4.46 10.00
C PHE A 126 5.48 3.25 9.07
N SER A 127 4.88 3.46 7.90
CA SER A 127 4.73 2.40 6.90
C SER A 127 6.09 1.92 6.40
N GLY A 128 7.00 2.86 6.11
CA GLY A 128 8.34 2.54 5.64
C GLY A 128 9.19 1.81 6.67
N ILE A 129 9.10 2.19 7.96
CA ILE A 129 9.73 1.47 9.07
C ILE A 129 9.21 0.03 9.15
N GLY A 130 7.90 -0.16 9.08
CA GLY A 130 7.31 -1.50 9.06
C GLY A 130 7.85 -2.37 7.93
N MET A 131 7.95 -1.81 6.72
CA MET A 131 8.51 -2.54 5.57
C MET A 131 10.00 -2.84 5.73
N ALA A 132 10.77 -1.88 6.25
CA ALA A 132 12.19 -2.08 6.50
C ALA A 132 12.43 -3.21 7.53
N ILE A 133 11.64 -3.24 8.61
CA ILE A 133 11.69 -4.32 9.61
C ILE A 133 11.41 -5.67 8.96
N ILE A 134 10.39 -5.78 8.11
CA ILE A 134 10.09 -7.03 7.39
C ILE A 134 11.26 -7.45 6.50
N GLY A 135 11.84 -6.51 5.74
CA GLY A 135 13.02 -6.77 4.92
C GLY A 135 14.23 -7.23 5.73
N LEU A 136 14.43 -6.68 6.94
CA LEU A 136 15.51 -7.09 7.85
C LEU A 136 15.25 -8.46 8.49
N VAL A 137 14.01 -8.75 8.90
CA VAL A 137 13.62 -10.05 9.47
C VAL A 137 13.87 -11.19 8.47
N MET A 138 13.74 -10.93 7.16
CA MET A 138 14.03 -11.91 6.12
C MET A 138 15.52 -12.35 6.05
N PHE A 139 16.44 -11.71 6.79
CA PHE A 139 17.83 -12.18 6.93
C PHE A 139 17.99 -13.24 8.03
N LEU A 140 16.97 -13.45 8.87
CA LEU A 140 17.03 -14.46 9.91
C LEU A 140 16.87 -15.88 9.34
N PRO A 141 17.49 -16.90 9.99
CA PRO A 141 17.29 -18.30 9.63
C PRO A 141 15.80 -18.68 9.65
N GLY A 142 15.37 -19.48 8.71
CA GLY A 142 13.97 -19.90 8.55
C GLY A 142 13.19 -19.09 7.50
N SER A 143 13.73 -17.96 7.04
CA SER A 143 13.14 -17.16 5.96
C SER A 143 13.13 -17.88 4.61
N GLU A 144 13.90 -18.97 4.46
CA GLU A 144 13.92 -19.84 3.29
C GLU A 144 12.54 -20.48 3.04
N VAL A 145 11.70 -20.59 4.08
CA VAL A 145 10.32 -21.07 3.95
C VAL A 145 9.49 -20.23 2.95
N LEU A 146 9.86 -18.97 2.75
CA LEU A 146 9.18 -18.06 1.83
C LEU A 146 9.45 -18.35 0.35
N VAL A 147 10.46 -19.19 0.07
CA VAL A 147 10.90 -19.50 -1.29
C VAL A 147 10.86 -21.00 -1.63
N VAL A 148 10.28 -21.82 -0.77
CA VAL A 148 10.17 -23.29 -0.95
C VAL A 148 9.41 -23.70 -2.21
N ALA A 149 8.54 -22.84 -2.75
CA ALA A 149 7.82 -23.10 -4.00
C ALA A 149 8.71 -22.98 -5.25
N TYR A 150 9.90 -22.41 -5.14
CA TYR A 150 10.76 -22.13 -6.28
C TYR A 150 11.88 -23.17 -6.43
N LYS A 151 12.39 -23.32 -7.65
CA LYS A 151 13.44 -24.28 -7.98
C LYS A 151 14.75 -23.99 -7.21
N PRO A 152 15.48 -25.04 -6.78
CA PRO A 152 16.83 -24.89 -6.24
C PRO A 152 17.72 -24.06 -7.17
N GLY A 153 18.53 -23.17 -6.62
CA GLY A 153 19.35 -22.22 -7.39
C GLY A 153 18.68 -20.85 -7.65
N VAL A 154 17.35 -20.79 -7.77
CA VAL A 154 16.61 -19.52 -7.95
C VAL A 154 16.10 -18.97 -6.62
N GLN A 155 15.90 -19.83 -5.62
CA GLN A 155 15.39 -19.48 -4.29
C GLN A 155 16.14 -18.31 -3.64
N GLN A 156 17.48 -18.33 -3.68
CA GLN A 156 18.29 -17.27 -3.09
C GLN A 156 18.16 -15.94 -3.84
N ILE A 157 18.02 -15.98 -5.16
CA ILE A 157 17.79 -14.78 -5.98
C ILE A 157 16.45 -14.16 -5.60
N ILE A 158 15.39 -14.98 -5.46
CA ILE A 158 14.06 -14.50 -5.08
C ILE A 158 14.05 -13.96 -3.66
N LEU A 159 14.66 -14.66 -2.71
CA LEU A 159 14.72 -14.21 -1.31
C LEU A 159 15.48 -12.88 -1.18
N ASN A 160 16.60 -12.73 -1.91
CA ASN A 160 17.31 -11.46 -1.98
C ASN A 160 16.49 -10.38 -2.68
N GLY A 161 15.77 -10.71 -3.75
CA GLY A 161 14.82 -9.81 -4.39
C GLY A 161 13.76 -9.30 -3.41
N MET A 162 13.13 -10.19 -2.64
CA MET A 162 12.16 -9.83 -1.60
C MET A 162 12.76 -8.89 -0.56
N ARG A 163 13.95 -9.21 -0.03
CA ARG A 163 14.69 -8.33 0.91
C ARG A 163 14.90 -6.94 0.32
N THR A 164 15.43 -6.87 -0.90
CA THR A 164 15.66 -5.61 -1.61
C THR A 164 14.36 -4.85 -1.83
N MET A 165 13.29 -5.52 -2.24
CA MET A 165 11.98 -4.89 -2.46
C MET A 165 11.48 -4.21 -1.19
N PHE A 166 11.48 -4.91 -0.05
CA PHE A 166 11.00 -4.35 1.22
C PHE A 166 11.92 -3.26 1.79
N LEU A 167 13.23 -3.44 1.72
CA LEU A 167 14.20 -2.45 2.19
C LEU A 167 14.21 -1.18 1.34
N LEU A 168 14.19 -1.31 0.02
CA LEU A 168 14.23 -0.18 -0.91
C LEU A 168 12.93 0.63 -0.84
N THR A 169 11.79 -0.04 -0.87
CA THR A 169 10.49 0.66 -0.78
C THR A 169 10.26 1.23 0.62
N GLY A 170 10.62 0.49 1.68
CA GLY A 170 10.56 0.97 3.05
C GLY A 170 11.46 2.18 3.29
N GLY A 171 12.72 2.09 2.89
CA GLY A 171 13.69 3.18 2.98
C GLY A 171 13.28 4.40 2.14
N GLY A 172 12.75 4.18 0.93
CA GLY A 172 12.19 5.24 0.08
C GLY A 172 11.03 5.99 0.74
N CYS A 173 10.08 5.28 1.37
CA CYS A 173 8.99 5.89 2.12
C CYS A 173 9.48 6.67 3.34
N ILE A 174 10.47 6.14 4.10
CA ILE A 174 11.07 6.85 5.23
C ILE A 174 11.74 8.14 4.76
N ALA A 175 12.61 8.05 3.74
CA ALA A 175 13.33 9.20 3.21
C ALA A 175 12.38 10.28 2.68
N THR A 176 11.36 9.87 1.91
CA THR A 176 10.33 10.78 1.40
C THR A 176 9.56 11.44 2.54
N GLY A 177 9.07 10.65 3.50
CA GLY A 177 8.31 11.14 4.65
C GLY A 177 9.13 12.10 5.53
N ALA A 178 10.40 11.79 5.78
CA ALA A 178 11.32 12.64 6.54
C ALA A 178 11.64 13.95 5.80
N ALA A 179 11.92 13.89 4.48
CA ALA A 179 12.16 15.07 3.67
C ALA A 179 10.99 16.06 3.72
N PHE A 180 9.76 15.57 3.59
CA PHE A 180 8.57 16.42 3.74
C PHE A 180 8.40 16.99 5.15
N GLY A 181 8.74 16.21 6.19
CA GLY A 181 8.76 16.68 7.56
C GLY A 181 9.74 17.83 7.78
N ILE A 182 10.95 17.71 7.23
CA ILE A 182 12.04 18.70 7.33
C ILE A 182 11.72 19.95 6.51
N LEU A 183 11.30 19.81 5.24
CA LEU A 183 10.92 20.92 4.37
C LEU A 183 9.88 21.84 5.03
N LYS A 184 8.96 21.27 5.81
CA LYS A 184 7.96 22.05 6.54
C LYS A 184 8.55 22.92 7.65
N LEU A 185 9.66 22.52 8.26
CA LEU A 185 10.34 23.34 9.27
C LEU A 185 10.96 24.61 8.65
N PHE A 186 11.31 24.57 7.36
CA PHE A 186 11.90 25.69 6.62
C PHE A 186 10.88 26.56 5.86
N LEU A 187 9.65 26.08 5.66
CA LEU A 187 8.56 26.81 5.00
C LEU A 187 7.63 27.54 5.98
N LYS A 188 8.01 27.58 7.26
CA LYS A 188 7.37 28.40 8.30
C LYS A 188 8.01 29.78 8.34
#